data_AF-A0A060CC69-F1
#
_entry.id   AF-A0A060CC69-F1
#
_cell.length_a   1.000
_cell.length_b   1.000
_cell.length_c   1.000
_cell.angle_alpha   90.00
_cell.angle_beta   90.00
_cell.angle_gamma   90.00
#
_symmetry.space_group_name_H-M   'P 1'
#
loop_
_entity.id
_entity.type
_entity.pdbx_description
1 polymer ?
#
loop_
_entity_poly.entity_id
_entity_poly.type
_entity_poly.pdbx_seq_one_letter_code
_entity_poly.pdbx_strand_id
1 'polypeptide(L)' 'MKYGIDVSYAQEDFDFNQAVSNGKSFAVVKIGEHDYMDDLFAQHINGALNAGMDVGVYFVSRGKDADSIKQEAQFMAD' A
#
# COMPACT_ATOMS: atom_id res chain seq x y z
N MET A 1 -1.60 -20.23 9.10
CA MET A 1 -0.82 -19.35 8.21
C MET A 1 -1.75 -18.23 7.76
N LYS A 2 -1.33 -16.96 7.78
CA LYS A 2 -2.11 -15.83 7.27
C LYS A 2 -1.69 -15.55 5.83
N TYR A 3 -2.64 -15.25 4.96
CA TYR A 3 -2.39 -14.82 3.58
C TYR A 3 -2.91 -13.40 3.39
N GLY A 4 -2.25 -12.64 2.53
CA GLY A 4 -2.62 -11.26 2.22
C GLY A 4 -2.45 -10.95 0.74
N ILE A 5 -2.64 -9.67 0.44
CA ILE A 5 -2.49 -9.06 -0.88
C ILE A 5 -1.62 -7.81 -0.76
N ASP A 6 -0.98 -7.42 -1.85
CA ASP A 6 -0.48 -6.05 -2.02
C ASP A 6 -1.28 -5.36 -3.12
N VAL A 7 -1.51 -4.05 -2.95
CA VAL A 7 -2.28 -3.23 -3.89
C VAL A 7 -1.63 -1.86 -4.07
N SER A 8 -1.79 -1.31 -5.26
CA SER A 8 -1.33 0.01 -5.71
C SER A 8 -2.30 0.55 -6.76
N TYR A 9 -2.00 1.70 -7.36
CA TYR A 9 -2.75 2.28 -8.48
C TYR A 9 -3.13 1.26 -9.57
N ALA A 10 -2.35 0.19 -9.75
CA ALA A 10 -2.60 -0.86 -10.73
C ALA A 10 -3.83 -1.75 -10.43
N GLN A 11 -4.45 -1.63 -9.26
CA GLN A 11 -5.67 -2.35 -8.87
C GLN A 11 -6.84 -1.37 -8.65
N GLU A 12 -7.27 -0.74 -9.74
CA GLU A 12 -8.48 0.08 -9.78
C GLU A 12 -9.71 -0.74 -9.34
N ASP A 13 -10.61 -0.13 -8.57
CA ASP A 13 -11.87 -0.71 -8.09
C ASP A 13 -11.75 -2.10 -7.44
N PHE A 14 -10.64 -2.35 -6.74
CA PHE A 14 -10.38 -3.63 -6.09
C PHE A 14 -11.44 -4.00 -5.04
N ASP A 15 -12.02 -5.19 -5.15
CA ASP A 15 -13.01 -5.71 -4.21
C ASP A 15 -12.35 -6.41 -3.01
N PHE A 16 -12.19 -5.66 -1.93
CA PHE A 16 -11.63 -6.18 -0.67
C PHE A 16 -12.53 -7.22 0.01
N ASN A 17 -13.85 -7.17 -0.17
CA ASN A 17 -14.75 -8.18 0.39
C ASN A 17 -14.60 -9.52 -0.31
N GLN A 18 -14.41 -9.48 -1.64
CA GLN A 18 -14.08 -10.67 -2.42
C GLN A 18 -12.70 -11.24 -2.04
N ALA A 19 -11.72 -10.40 -1.71
CA ALA A 19 -10.43 -10.86 -1.20
C ALA A 19 -10.58 -11.56 0.17
N VAL A 20 -11.36 -10.99 1.08
CA VAL A 20 -11.66 -11.60 2.39
C VAL A 20 -12.38 -12.93 2.23
N SER A 21 -13.39 -13.02 1.35
CA SER A 21 -14.10 -14.28 1.07
C SER A 21 -13.20 -15.35 0.44
N ASN A 22 -12.15 -14.93 -0.29
CA ASN A 22 -11.08 -15.79 -0.81
C ASN A 22 -9.98 -16.11 0.23
N GLY A 23 -10.21 -15.80 1.51
CA GLY A 23 -9.32 -16.15 2.61
C GLY A 23 -8.11 -15.23 2.80
N LYS A 24 -8.16 -14.00 2.28
CA LYS A 24 -7.14 -12.98 2.56
C LYS A 24 -7.46 -12.26 3.87
N SER A 25 -6.42 -12.00 4.65
CA SER A 25 -6.53 -11.52 6.04
C SER A 25 -5.82 -10.19 6.30
N PHE A 26 -4.95 -9.77 5.38
CA PHE A 26 -4.29 -8.47 5.45
C PHE A 26 -4.01 -7.91 4.04
N ALA A 27 -3.85 -6.60 3.96
CA ALA A 27 -3.43 -5.89 2.75
C ALA A 27 -2.18 -5.05 3.04
N VAL A 28 -1.24 -4.98 2.09
CA VAL A 28 -0.11 -4.04 2.11
C VAL A 28 -0.32 -3.03 1.00
N VAL A 29 -0.62 -1.77 1.35
CA VAL A 29 -1.02 -0.74 0.39
C VAL A 29 0.18 0.15 0.03
N LYS A 30 0.37 0.42 -1.26
CA LYS A 30 1.42 1.34 -1.71
C LYS A 30 1.10 2.76 -1.29
N ILE A 31 1.97 3.40 -0.53
CA ILE A 31 1.88 4.84 -0.23
C ILE A 31 2.24 5.65 -1.47
N GLY A 32 3.30 5.24 -2.18
CA GLY A 32 3.87 6.00 -3.27
C GLY A 32 5.21 5.46 -3.71
N GLU A 33 5.89 6.23 -4.56
CA GLU A 33 7.26 5.98 -4.96
C GLU A 33 7.98 7.28 -5.31
N HIS A 34 9.29 7.31 -5.08
CA HIS A 34 10.13 8.50 -5.32
C HIS A 34 9.60 9.79 -4.65
N ASP A 35 8.97 10.67 -5.42
CA ASP A 35 8.46 11.98 -5.00
C ASP A 35 6.94 12.10 -5.18
N TYR A 36 6.23 10.99 -5.39
CA TYR A 36 4.79 11.00 -5.62
C TYR A 36 4.03 9.96 -4.80
N MET A 37 2.80 10.31 -4.45
CA MET A 37 1.85 9.47 -3.72
C MET A 37 1.05 8.61 -4.69
N ASP A 38 0.78 7.36 -4.32
CA ASP A 38 -0.08 6.47 -5.11
C ASP A 38 -1.52 6.98 -5.11
N ASP A 39 -2.09 7.14 -6.31
CA ASP A 39 -3.41 7.75 -6.51
C ASP A 39 -4.54 7.02 -5.77
N LEU A 40 -4.38 5.72 -5.51
CA LEU A 40 -5.39 4.90 -4.84
C LEU A 40 -5.09 4.62 -3.37
N PHE A 41 -4.01 5.18 -2.80
CA PHE A 41 -3.58 4.89 -1.43
C PHE A 41 -4.73 5.02 -0.41
N ALA A 42 -5.37 6.18 -0.35
CA ALA A 42 -6.43 6.42 0.63
C ALA A 42 -7.66 5.53 0.39
N GLN A 43 -8.01 5.28 -0.87
CA GLN A 43 -9.11 4.39 -1.23
C GLN A 43 -8.84 2.95 -0.80
N HIS A 44 -7.64 2.44 -1.05
CA HIS A 44 -7.26 1.08 -0.68
C HIS A 44 -7.10 0.88 0.83
N ILE A 45 -6.54 1.86 1.55
CA ILE A 45 -6.51 1.84 3.02
C ILE A 45 -7.94 1.72 3.57
N ASN A 46 -8.85 2.59 3.13
CA ASN A 46 -10.23 2.58 3.60
C ASN A 46 -10.97 1.30 3.17
N GLY A 47 -10.76 0.82 1.95
CA GLY A 47 -11.35 -0.41 1.44
C GLY A 47 -10.96 -1.64 2.26
N ALA A 48 -9.66 -1.79 2.56
CA ALA A 48 -9.15 -2.89 3.37
C ALA A 48 -9.64 -2.83 4.82
N LEU A 49 -9.60 -1.65 5.45
CA LEU A 49 -10.09 -1.46 6.83
C LEU A 49 -11.60 -1.73 6.93
N ASN A 50 -12.39 -1.22 5.98
CA ASN A 50 -13.85 -1.44 5.95
C ASN A 50 -14.21 -2.91 5.72
N ALA A 51 -13.39 -3.66 4.99
CA ALA A 51 -13.53 -5.11 4.82
C ALA A 51 -13.05 -5.92 6.03
N GLY A 52 -12.50 -5.26 7.06
CA GLY A 52 -12.03 -5.91 8.29
C GLY A 52 -10.64 -6.56 8.19
N MET A 53 -9.81 -6.14 7.23
CA MET A 53 -8.45 -6.65 7.07
C MET A 53 -7.45 -5.92 7.97
N ASP A 54 -6.38 -6.61 8.40
CA ASP A 54 -5.18 -5.94 8.93
C ASP A 54 -4.51 -5.15 7.78
N VAL A 55 -3.98 -3.95 8.06
CA VAL A 55 -3.39 -3.09 7.01
C VAL A 55 -1.95 -2.72 7.32
N GLY A 56 -1.07 -2.96 6.36
CA GLY A 56 0.30 -2.44 6.29
C GLY A 56 0.48 -1.56 5.06
N VAL A 57 1.67 -0.97 4.95
CA VAL A 57 2.00 -0.04 3.86
C VAL A 57 3.39 -0.30 3.31
N TYR A 58 3.61 0.05 2.04
CA TYR A 58 4.95 0.02 1.42
C TYR A 58 5.20 1.26 0.56
N PHE A 59 6.47 1.57 0.36
CA PHE A 59 6.95 2.67 -0.48
C PHE A 59 8.06 2.16 -1.40
N VAL A 60 8.06 2.55 -2.67
CA VAL A 60 9.10 2.13 -3.61
C VAL A 60 10.14 3.25 -3.75
N SER A 61 11.33 3.01 -3.20
CA SER A 61 12.46 3.93 -3.33
C SER A 61 13.07 3.87 -4.73
N ARG A 62 13.43 5.04 -5.28
CA ARG A 62 14.21 5.15 -6.54
C ARG A 62 15.60 5.76 -6.31
N GLY A 63 15.94 6.09 -5.07
CA GLY A 63 17.26 6.52 -4.65
C GLY A 63 18.34 5.49 -4.99
N LYS A 64 19.52 5.99 -5.41
CA LYS A 64 20.67 5.15 -5.80
C LYS A 64 21.86 5.30 -4.85
N ASP A 65 21.72 6.17 -3.86
CA ASP A 65 22.71 6.43 -2.83
C ASP A 65 22.00 6.68 -1.48
N ALA A 66 22.80 6.72 -0.41
CA ALA A 66 22.25 6.83 0.94
C ALA A 66 21.51 8.16 1.17
N ASP A 67 21.91 9.24 0.50
CA ASP A 67 21.32 10.56 0.74
C ASP A 67 19.99 10.71 0.01
N SER A 68 19.86 10.21 -1.22
CA SER A 68 18.58 10.11 -1.94
C SER A 68 17.58 9.19 -1.22
N ILE A 69 18.02 8.05 -0.68
CA ILE A 69 17.14 7.17 0.11
C ILE A 69 16.66 7.87 1.40
N LYS A 70 17.52 8.63 2.07
CA LYS A 70 17.11 9.41 3.27
C LYS A 70 16.08 10.48 2.92
N GLN A 71 16.24 11.17 1.79
CA GLN A 71 15.29 12.18 1.33
C GLN A 71 13.92 11.57 1.03
N GLU A 72 13.89 10.43 0.33
CA GLU A 72 12.64 9.70 0.04
C GLU A 72 11.98 9.16 1.32
N ALA A 73 12.78 8.67 2.29
CA ALA A 73 12.26 8.24 3.58
C ALA A 73 11.64 9.40 4.38
N GLN A 74 12.22 10.60 4.29
CA GLN A 74 11.65 11.81 4.90
C GLN A 74 10.34 12.20 4.21
N PHE A 75 10.33 12.25 2.87
CA PHE A 75 9.12 12.53 2.10
C PHE A 75 7.96 11.59 2.43
N MET A 76 8.24 10.29 2.61
CA MET A 76 7.24 9.31 3.00
C MET A 76 6.73 9.49 4.45
N ALA A 77 7.54 10.04 5.34
CA ALA A 77 7.21 10.19 6.76
C ALA A 77 6.44 11.46 7.10
N ASP A 78 6.46 12.46 6.21
CA ASP A 78 5.78 13.76 6.35
C ASP A 78 4.33 13.72 5.85
#